data_AF-A0A7R9UJ13-F1
#
_entry.id   AF-A0A7R9UJ13-F1
#
_cell.length_a   1.000
_cell.length_b   1.000
_cell.length_c   1.000
_cell.angle_alpha   90.00
_cell.angle_beta   90.00
_cell.angle_gamma   90.00
#
_symmetry.space_group_name_H-M   'P 1'
#
loop_
_entity.id
_entity.type
_entity.pdbx_description
1 polymer ?
#
loop_
_entity_poly.entity_id
_entity_poly.type
_entity_poly.pdbx_seq_one_letter_code
_entity_poly.pdbx_strand_id
1 'polypeptide(L)'
;WRCHFKARPRMGGAASTCAARHAEEEDDGDDDTAPAGRRRAGAFALRRIFAQYAERGEMTAQALMLFCSREQSSLLELAAARELVSRFSRRTAGASLSFHEFRTMLLDGPALQFKAEWLPVLAEPHALDRPLAHFFVNSSLATAGPLNAQSPASPAEVIAAYARAIVDGVRCVEVHAYDGAPDAP
;
A
#
# COMPACT_ATOMS: atom_id res chain seq x y z
N TRP A 1 -3.74 17.99 -1.74
CA TRP A 1 -2.36 17.68 -1.28
C TRP A 1 -1.45 17.63 -2.49
N ARG A 2 -0.61 18.66 -2.71
CA ARG A 2 0.35 18.72 -3.83
C ARG A 2 1.76 18.89 -3.25
N CYS A 3 2.57 17.84 -3.32
CA CYS A 3 3.99 17.91 -3.00
C CYS A 3 4.81 17.60 -4.26
N HIS A 4 5.50 18.61 -4.77
CA HIS A 4 6.45 18.48 -5.88
C HIS A 4 7.74 17.80 -5.41
N PHE A 5 8.13 16.71 -6.08
CA PHE A 5 9.44 16.08 -5.88
C PHE A 5 10.51 16.82 -6.68
N LYS A 6 11.49 17.41 -5.99
CA LYS A 6 12.83 17.64 -6.55
C LYS A 6 13.77 16.62 -5.91
N ALA A 7 14.24 15.68 -6.71
CA ALA A 7 15.28 14.74 -6.30
C ALA A 7 16.62 15.49 -6.15
N ARG A 8 17.32 15.26 -5.04
CA ARG A 8 18.76 15.52 -4.94
C ARG A 8 19.49 14.32 -4.32
N PRO A 9 20.78 14.14 -4.65
CA PRO A 9 21.50 12.90 -4.39
C PRO A 9 22.06 12.84 -2.97
N ARG A 10 22.16 11.60 -2.46
CA ARG A 10 22.72 11.24 -1.15
C ARG A 10 24.19 11.66 -1.04
N MET A 11 24.53 12.36 0.03
CA MET A 11 25.89 12.49 0.55
C MET A 11 25.93 11.83 1.93
N GLY A 12 26.92 10.94 2.12
CA GLY A 12 27.14 10.20 3.35
C GLY A 12 27.72 11.08 4.48
N GLY A 13 27.53 10.61 5.71
CA GLY A 13 28.11 11.21 6.91
C GLY A 13 27.87 10.31 8.12
N ALA A 14 28.93 10.09 8.90
CA ALA A 14 29.09 8.99 9.84
C ALA A 14 28.60 9.28 11.28
N ALA A 15 28.32 8.16 11.98
CA ALA A 15 28.45 7.83 13.41
C ALA A 15 28.02 8.82 14.51
N SER A 16 27.24 8.30 15.48
CA SER A 16 27.55 8.48 16.91
C SER A 16 26.77 7.46 17.77
N THR A 17 27.51 6.73 18.59
CA THR A 17 27.05 5.80 19.63
C THR A 17 26.67 6.55 20.90
N CYS A 18 25.55 6.20 21.54
CA CYS A 18 25.45 6.24 23.00
C CYS A 18 24.33 5.31 23.50
N ALA A 19 24.61 4.69 24.64
CA ALA A 19 23.92 3.55 25.20
C ALA A 19 22.62 3.91 25.93
N ALA A 20 21.66 2.97 25.96
CA ALA A 20 20.73 2.80 27.06
C ALA A 20 20.30 1.32 27.13
N ARG A 21 20.63 0.69 28.27
CA ARG A 21 20.22 -0.66 28.68
C ARG A 21 18.80 -0.66 29.24
N HIS A 22 18.24 -1.86 29.31
CA HIS A 22 17.01 -2.30 29.97
C HIS A 22 15.69 -2.06 29.21
N ALA A 23 15.22 -3.12 28.56
CA ALA A 23 13.80 -3.39 28.39
C ALA A 23 13.59 -4.86 28.74
N GLU A 24 12.70 -5.08 29.70
CA GLU A 24 12.31 -6.36 30.27
C GLU A 24 11.72 -7.28 29.17
N GLU A 25 12.05 -8.57 29.25
CA GLU A 25 11.47 -9.62 28.43
C GLU A 25 10.04 -9.89 28.91
N GLU A 26 9.05 -9.31 28.25
CA GLU A 26 7.69 -9.84 28.26
C GLU A 26 7.52 -10.77 27.05
N ASP A 27 7.25 -12.03 27.37
CA ASP A 27 7.04 -13.17 26.49
C ASP A 27 5.64 -13.08 25.85
N ASP A 28 5.55 -12.40 24.71
CA ASP A 28 4.37 -12.39 23.86
C ASP A 28 4.38 -13.62 22.95
N GLY A 29 3.67 -14.67 23.36
CA GLY A 29 3.37 -15.82 22.51
C GLY A 29 2.58 -15.40 21.27
N ASP A 30 3.09 -15.74 20.08
CA ASP A 30 2.38 -15.50 18.82
C ASP A 30 2.59 -16.65 17.80
N ASP A 31 1.42 -17.11 17.35
CA ASP A 31 0.98 -18.09 16.36
C ASP A 31 1.86 -18.37 15.11
N ASP A 32 1.72 -19.57 14.53
CA ASP A 32 2.82 -20.44 14.12
C ASP A 32 2.83 -20.83 12.62
N THR A 33 3.08 -19.88 11.70
CA THR A 33 3.11 -20.20 10.23
C THR A 33 4.28 -19.63 9.41
N ALA A 34 5.32 -19.05 10.03
CA ALA A 34 6.56 -18.62 9.36
C ALA A 34 7.83 -19.06 10.12
N PRO A 35 8.96 -19.34 9.43
CA PRO A 35 10.18 -19.83 10.07
C PRO A 35 10.70 -18.83 11.11
N ALA A 36 10.79 -19.28 12.37
CA ALA A 36 11.04 -18.47 13.57
C ALA A 36 12.24 -17.51 13.47
N GLY A 37 13.28 -17.88 12.72
CA GLY A 37 14.48 -17.05 12.52
C GLY A 37 14.25 -15.75 11.74
N ARG A 38 13.35 -15.72 10.76
CA ARG A 38 13.06 -14.49 9.99
C ARG A 38 12.16 -13.52 10.76
N ARG A 39 11.25 -14.03 11.58
CA ARG A 39 10.32 -13.21 12.38
C ARG A 39 11.05 -12.43 13.47
N ARG A 40 11.99 -13.08 14.17
CA ARG A 40 12.80 -12.43 15.22
C ARG A 40 13.66 -11.31 14.67
N ALA A 41 14.26 -11.49 13.49
CA ALA A 41 15.07 -10.45 12.85
C ALA A 41 14.24 -9.21 12.44
N GLY A 42 13.03 -9.42 11.90
CA GLY A 42 12.13 -8.33 11.51
C GLY A 42 11.59 -7.54 12.69
N ALA A 43 11.12 -8.22 13.74
CA ALA A 43 10.63 -7.58 14.96
C ALA A 43 11.75 -6.80 15.67
N PHE A 44 12.97 -7.35 15.70
CA PHE A 44 14.14 -6.67 16.26
C PHE A 44 14.53 -5.42 15.46
N ALA A 45 14.52 -5.50 14.13
CA ALA A 45 14.80 -4.36 13.27
C ALA A 45 13.78 -3.23 13.49
N LEU A 46 12.49 -3.56 13.62
CA LEU A 46 11.44 -2.56 13.84
C LEU A 46 11.53 -1.92 15.22
N ARG A 47 11.80 -2.71 16.28
CA ARG A 47 12.04 -2.18 17.63
C ARG A 47 13.23 -1.23 17.65
N ARG A 48 14.31 -1.57 16.94
CA ARG A 48 15.49 -0.71 16.80
C ARG A 48 15.16 0.61 16.11
N ILE A 49 14.38 0.57 15.03
CA ILE A 49 13.92 1.79 14.34
C ILE A 49 13.07 2.62 15.30
N PHE A 50 12.06 2.03 15.94
CA PHE A 50 11.21 2.74 16.91
C PHE A 50 12.05 3.42 18.01
N ALA A 51 13.01 2.72 18.60
CA ALA A 51 13.87 3.25 19.65
C ALA A 51 14.78 4.41 19.22
N GLN A 52 15.05 4.58 17.91
CA GLN A 52 15.81 5.73 17.40
C GLN A 52 15.01 7.04 17.42
N TYR A 53 13.68 6.93 17.34
CA TYR A 53 12.79 8.08 17.20
C TYR A 53 11.93 8.30 18.46
N ALA A 54 11.64 7.24 19.21
CA ALA A 54 10.84 7.31 20.42
C ALA A 54 11.61 7.93 21.58
N GLU A 55 10.98 8.85 22.29
CA GLU A 55 11.49 9.43 23.53
C GLU A 55 10.80 8.73 24.70
N ARG A 56 11.58 8.17 25.63
CA ARG A 56 11.05 7.45 26.82
C ARG A 56 10.10 6.30 26.48
N GLY A 57 10.33 5.62 25.35
CA GLY A 57 9.51 4.50 24.90
C GLY A 57 8.25 4.89 24.14
N GLU A 58 8.08 6.18 23.82
CA GLU A 58 6.90 6.71 23.15
C GLU A 58 7.26 7.57 21.95
N MET A 59 6.50 7.43 20.86
CA MET A 59 6.69 8.20 19.64
C MET A 59 5.64 9.31 19.56
N THR A 60 6.06 10.56 19.75
CA THR A 60 5.19 11.73 19.58
C THR A 60 4.90 12.01 18.11
N ALA A 61 3.94 12.88 17.82
CA ALA A 61 3.67 13.31 16.44
C ALA A 61 4.90 13.93 15.75
N GLN A 62 5.76 14.64 16.49
CA GLN A 62 6.99 15.24 15.94
C GLN A 62 8.04 14.16 15.62
N ALA A 63 8.21 13.17 16.51
CA ALA A 63 9.07 12.02 16.26
C ALA A 63 8.57 11.20 15.05
N LEU A 64 7.25 11.05 14.92
CA LEU A 64 6.63 10.37 13.78
C LEU A 64 6.91 11.11 12.45
N MET A 65 6.86 12.45 12.43
CA MET A 65 7.25 13.22 11.23
C MET A 65 8.71 12.97 10.84
N LEU A 66 9.61 12.93 11.82
CA LEU A 66 11.03 12.65 11.57
C LEU A 66 11.23 11.24 11.01
N PHE A 67 10.55 10.24 11.58
CA PHE A 67 10.54 8.88 11.07
C PHE A 67 10.05 8.82 9.62
N CYS A 68 8.90 9.42 9.30
CA CYS A 68 8.35 9.43 7.95
C CYS A 68 9.28 10.12 6.95
N SER A 69 9.92 11.23 7.35
CA SER A 69 10.84 11.95 6.49
C SER A 69 12.13 11.17 6.21
N ARG A 70 12.66 10.42 7.19
CA ARG A 70 13.97 9.75 7.07
C ARG A 70 13.86 8.33 6.55
N GLU A 71 12.89 7.56 7.04
CA GLU A 71 12.74 6.14 6.72
C GLU A 71 11.77 5.90 5.56
N GLN A 72 10.71 6.71 5.44
CA GLN A 72 9.65 6.54 4.43
C GLN A 72 9.77 7.51 3.24
N SER A 73 10.76 8.42 3.27
CA SER A 73 10.91 9.48 2.26
C SER A 73 9.62 10.27 2.01
N SER A 74 8.79 10.41 3.05
CA SER A 74 7.48 11.07 2.98
C SER A 74 7.47 12.29 3.88
N LEU A 75 7.00 13.43 3.35
CA LEU A 75 6.81 14.65 4.11
C LEU A 75 5.43 14.61 4.76
N LEU A 76 5.40 14.26 6.04
CA LEU A 76 4.19 14.26 6.84
C LEU A 76 4.07 15.59 7.58
N GLU A 77 2.97 16.31 7.37
CA GLU A 77 2.70 17.55 8.11
C GLU A 77 2.31 17.24 9.57
N LEU A 78 2.54 18.19 10.48
CA LEU A 78 2.27 18.01 11.92
C LEU A 78 0.81 17.70 12.22
N ALA A 79 -0.14 18.29 11.47
CA ALA A 79 -1.55 18.01 11.63
C ALA A 79 -1.89 16.55 11.29
N ALA A 80 -1.38 16.05 10.15
CA ALA A 80 -1.56 14.66 9.73
C ALA A 80 -0.86 13.67 10.69
N ALA A 81 0.32 14.03 11.19
CA ALA A 81 1.01 13.23 12.20
C ALA A 81 0.20 13.13 13.50
N ARG A 82 -0.39 14.23 13.96
CA ARG A 82 -1.29 14.22 15.13
C ARG A 82 -2.55 13.39 14.89
N GLU A 83 -3.11 13.44 13.69
CA GLU A 83 -4.26 12.62 13.31
C GLU A 83 -3.91 11.12 13.36
N LEU A 84 -2.78 10.72 12.80
CA LEU A 84 -2.31 9.32 12.89
C LEU A 84 -2.09 8.90 14.33
N VAL A 85 -1.40 9.72 15.13
CA VAL A 85 -1.20 9.41 16.56
C VAL A 85 -2.53 9.27 17.28
N SER A 86 -3.47 10.20 17.07
CA SER A 86 -4.80 10.16 17.69
C SER A 86 -5.63 8.96 17.23
N ARG A 87 -5.45 8.50 15.99
CA ARG A 87 -6.18 7.37 15.43
C ARG A 87 -5.71 6.03 15.98
N PHE A 88 -4.40 5.87 16.20
CA PHE A 88 -3.81 4.61 16.64
C PHE A 88 -3.53 4.53 18.14
N SER A 89 -3.45 5.66 18.84
CA SER A 89 -3.30 5.68 20.28
C SER A 89 -4.60 5.24 20.96
N ARG A 90 -4.53 4.22 21.81
CA ARG A 90 -5.66 3.76 22.64
C ARG A 90 -5.82 4.59 23.91
N ARG A 91 -4.89 5.50 24.18
CA ARG A 91 -4.88 6.33 25.38
C ARG A 91 -5.74 7.57 25.17
N THR A 92 -6.53 7.92 26.18
CA THR A 92 -7.45 9.08 26.19
C THR A 92 -6.77 10.43 25.93
N ALA A 93 -5.45 10.52 26.12
CA ALA A 93 -4.67 11.74 25.87
C ALA A 93 -4.01 11.80 24.47
N GLY A 94 -4.02 10.72 23.67
CA GLY A 94 -3.68 10.71 22.24
C GLY A 94 -2.38 11.44 21.81
N ALA A 95 -1.38 11.55 22.69
CA ALA A 95 -0.22 12.42 22.47
C ALA A 95 0.98 11.69 21.84
N SER A 96 0.98 10.36 21.91
CA SER A 96 2.10 9.52 21.49
C SER A 96 1.63 8.09 21.17
N LEU A 97 2.50 7.36 20.46
CA LEU A 97 2.35 5.95 20.13
C LEU A 97 3.35 5.12 20.93
N SER A 98 2.86 4.07 21.58
CA SER A 98 3.71 2.96 22.05
C SER A 98 4.26 2.16 20.86
N PHE A 99 5.24 1.29 21.11
CA PHE A 99 5.78 0.41 20.08
C PHE A 99 4.69 -0.45 19.41
N HIS A 100 3.74 -0.98 20.19
CA HIS A 100 2.65 -1.79 19.67
C HIS A 100 1.75 -0.97 18.74
N GLU A 101 1.35 0.24 19.15
CA GLU A 101 0.49 1.12 18.35
C GLU A 101 1.20 1.62 17.08
N PHE A 102 2.51 1.90 17.16
CA PHE A 102 3.33 2.20 15.99
C PHE A 102 3.40 1.03 15.01
N ARG A 103 3.58 -0.21 15.51
CA ARG A 103 3.54 -1.41 14.67
C ARG A 103 2.18 -1.58 14.01
N THR A 104 1.07 -1.37 14.73
CA THR A 104 -0.28 -1.42 14.18
C THR A 104 -0.48 -0.35 13.10
N MET A 105 -0.02 0.88 13.32
CA MET A 105 -0.08 1.96 12.34
C MET A 105 0.64 1.60 11.04
N LEU A 106 1.82 0.97 11.13
CA LEU A 106 2.58 0.54 9.95
C LEU A 106 1.91 -0.58 9.15
N LEU A 107 0.98 -1.31 9.75
CA LEU A 107 0.20 -2.35 9.10
C LEU A 107 -1.14 -1.81 8.55
N ASP A 108 -1.51 -0.57 8.88
CA ASP A 108 -2.72 0.05 8.36
C ASP A 108 -2.51 0.66 6.96
N GLY A 109 -3.61 0.80 6.21
CA GLY A 109 -3.68 1.30 4.84
C GLY A 109 -2.74 2.46 4.44
N PRO A 110 -2.56 3.54 5.23
CA PRO A 110 -1.70 4.65 4.86
C PRO A 110 -0.19 4.35 4.93
N ALA A 111 0.23 3.25 5.55
CA ALA A 111 1.62 2.80 5.59
C ALA A 111 1.94 1.69 4.58
N LEU A 112 0.94 1.23 3.81
CA LEU A 112 1.17 0.29 2.72
C LEU A 112 1.98 0.98 1.61
N GLN A 113 2.88 0.23 0.96
CA GLN A 113 3.63 0.71 -0.22
C GLN A 113 2.68 1.21 -1.34
N PHE A 114 1.45 0.72 -1.32
CA PHE A 114 0.38 1.21 -2.17
C PHE A 114 -0.17 2.52 -1.62
N LYS A 115 0.22 3.61 -2.27
CA LYS A 115 -0.20 4.97 -1.95
C LYS A 115 -1.67 5.16 -2.28
N ALA A 116 -2.51 5.23 -1.26
CA ALA A 116 -3.95 5.44 -1.42
C ALA A 116 -4.26 6.74 -2.18
N GLU A 117 -3.38 7.74 -2.14
CA GLU A 117 -3.48 8.97 -2.93
C GLU A 117 -3.33 8.78 -4.45
N TRP A 118 -2.92 7.59 -4.91
CA TRP A 118 -2.92 7.22 -6.34
C TRP A 118 -4.25 6.62 -6.80
N LEU A 119 -5.15 6.25 -5.88
CA LEU A 119 -6.48 5.71 -6.20
C LEU A 119 -7.46 6.73 -6.81
N PRO A 120 -7.49 8.02 -6.41
CA PRO A 120 -8.36 8.97 -7.06
C PRO A 120 -7.79 9.35 -8.43
N VAL A 121 -8.15 8.56 -9.44
CA VAL A 121 -7.97 8.83 -10.87
C VAL A 121 -8.70 10.13 -11.33
N LEU A 122 -9.51 10.76 -10.46
CA LEU A 122 -10.50 11.77 -10.85
C LEU A 122 -10.49 13.08 -10.04
N ALA A 123 -9.48 13.35 -9.21
CA ALA A 123 -9.49 14.55 -8.35
C ALA A 123 -9.21 15.87 -9.10
N GLU A 124 -8.76 15.82 -10.35
CA GLU A 124 -8.59 17.02 -11.18
C GLU A 124 -9.74 17.07 -12.19
N PRO A 125 -10.59 18.11 -12.18
CA PRO A 125 -11.81 18.22 -13.01
C PRO A 125 -11.60 18.05 -14.52
N HIS A 126 -10.35 18.16 -14.98
CA HIS A 126 -9.96 18.12 -16.40
C HIS A 126 -9.01 16.97 -16.73
N ALA A 127 -8.77 16.04 -15.78
CA ALA A 127 -7.87 14.92 -16.03
C ALA A 127 -8.36 14.03 -17.18
N LEU A 128 -9.69 13.96 -17.40
CA LEU A 128 -10.32 13.15 -18.43
C LEU A 128 -10.58 13.88 -19.76
N ASP A 129 -10.30 15.19 -19.84
CA ASP A 129 -10.57 16.00 -21.05
C ASP A 129 -9.51 15.81 -22.16
N ARG A 130 -8.52 14.94 -21.93
CA ARG A 130 -7.46 14.65 -22.90
C ARG A 130 -7.93 13.59 -23.90
N PRO A 131 -7.34 13.54 -25.12
CA PRO A 131 -7.60 12.44 -26.05
C PRO A 131 -7.25 11.07 -25.44
N LEU A 132 -7.96 10.02 -25.86
CA LEU A 132 -7.76 8.64 -25.34
C LEU A 132 -6.31 8.16 -25.40
N ALA A 133 -5.54 8.60 -26.40
CA ALA A 133 -4.12 8.27 -26.57
C ALA A 133 -3.20 8.75 -25.41
N HIS A 134 -3.69 9.59 -24.51
CA HIS A 134 -2.95 10.08 -23.35
C HIS A 134 -3.14 9.23 -22.08
N PHE A 135 -3.93 8.15 -22.16
CA PHE A 135 -4.21 7.28 -21.02
C PHE A 135 -3.65 5.89 -21.24
N PHE A 136 -3.18 5.27 -20.16
CA PHE A 136 -2.99 3.82 -20.13
C PHE A 136 -4.36 3.17 -19.99
N VAL A 137 -4.74 2.35 -20.97
CA VAL A 137 -6.00 1.61 -20.96
C VAL A 137 -5.69 0.17 -20.55
N ASN A 138 -6.34 -0.30 -19.49
CA ASN A 138 -6.28 -1.72 -19.12
C ASN A 138 -7.07 -2.52 -20.16
N SER A 139 -6.36 -3.30 -20.98
CA SER A 139 -6.91 -4.02 -22.13
C SER A 139 -6.67 -5.51 -21.99
N SER A 140 -7.67 -6.31 -22.31
CA SER A 140 -7.58 -7.77 -22.34
C SER A 140 -7.63 -8.27 -23.78
N LEU A 141 -6.61 -9.05 -24.16
CA LEU A 141 -6.57 -9.83 -25.39
C LEU A 141 -7.22 -11.19 -25.14
N ALA A 142 -7.98 -11.69 -26.11
CA ALA A 142 -8.67 -12.97 -26.07
C ALA A 142 -9.46 -13.18 -24.76
N THR A 143 -10.27 -12.19 -24.36
CA THR A 143 -10.95 -12.13 -23.06
C THR A 143 -11.78 -13.38 -22.73
N ALA A 144 -12.39 -14.01 -23.74
CA ALA A 144 -13.16 -15.24 -23.59
C ALA A 144 -12.43 -16.51 -24.08
N GLY A 145 -11.13 -16.43 -24.38
CA GLY A 145 -10.38 -17.50 -25.05
C GLY A 145 -10.84 -17.74 -26.49
N PRO A 146 -10.14 -18.59 -27.26
CA PRO A 146 -10.59 -18.97 -28.58
C PRO A 146 -11.84 -19.85 -28.47
N LEU A 147 -12.94 -19.40 -29.09
CA LEU A 147 -14.06 -20.24 -29.51
C LEU A 147 -13.57 -21.20 -30.61
N ASN A 148 -12.62 -22.09 -30.29
CA ASN A 148 -12.16 -23.08 -31.25
C ASN A 148 -13.08 -24.30 -31.23
N ALA A 149 -13.23 -24.94 -32.38
CA ALA A 149 -14.13 -26.08 -32.58
C ALA A 149 -13.75 -27.33 -31.74
N GLN A 150 -12.61 -27.32 -31.05
CA GLN A 150 -12.12 -28.45 -30.26
C GLN A 150 -12.65 -28.46 -28.82
N SER A 151 -13.07 -27.31 -28.28
CA SER A 151 -13.81 -27.22 -27.02
C SER A 151 -14.55 -25.87 -26.96
N PRO A 152 -15.74 -25.75 -27.54
CA PRO A 152 -16.47 -24.50 -27.49
C PRO A 152 -16.84 -24.18 -26.04
N ALA A 153 -16.30 -23.08 -25.52
CA ALA A 153 -16.81 -22.50 -24.28
C ALA A 153 -18.30 -22.24 -24.47
N SER A 154 -19.11 -22.66 -23.50
CA SER A 154 -20.52 -22.35 -23.49
C SER A 154 -20.73 -20.83 -23.47
N PRO A 155 -21.84 -20.31 -24.03
CA PRO A 155 -22.15 -18.88 -23.97
C PRO A 155 -22.07 -18.29 -22.55
N ALA A 156 -22.44 -19.10 -21.54
CA ALA A 156 -22.34 -18.71 -20.13
C ALA A 156 -20.88 -18.51 -19.67
N GLU A 157 -19.95 -19.36 -20.11
CA GLU A 157 -18.52 -19.25 -19.79
C GLU A 157 -17.89 -18.03 -20.45
N VAL A 158 -18.28 -17.75 -21.71
CA VAL A 158 -17.85 -16.56 -22.44
C VAL A 158 -18.31 -15.28 -21.71
N ILE A 159 -19.60 -15.21 -21.36
CA ILE A 159 -20.15 -14.07 -20.61
C ILE A 159 -19.46 -13.92 -19.25
N ALA A 160 -19.21 -15.02 -18.54
CA ALA A 160 -18.53 -15.01 -17.25
C ALA A 160 -17.07 -14.50 -17.37
N ALA A 161 -16.37 -14.82 -18.46
CA ALA A 161 -15.02 -14.35 -18.71
C ALA A 161 -14.97 -12.83 -18.93
N TYR A 162 -15.90 -12.27 -19.73
CA TYR A 162 -16.03 -10.82 -19.87
C TYR A 162 -16.43 -10.13 -18.55
N ALA A 163 -17.35 -10.73 -17.80
CA ALA A 163 -17.77 -10.18 -16.51
C ALA A 163 -16.61 -10.07 -15.52
N ARG A 164 -15.76 -11.11 -15.45
CA ARG A 164 -14.54 -11.09 -14.62
C ARG A 164 -13.57 -10.00 -15.07
N ALA A 165 -13.30 -9.90 -16.37
CA ALA A 165 -12.41 -8.86 -16.90
C ALA A 165 -12.90 -7.45 -16.54
N ILE A 166 -14.20 -7.19 -16.61
CA ILE A 166 -14.79 -5.90 -16.23
C ILE A 166 -14.61 -5.62 -14.74
N VAL A 167 -14.85 -6.62 -13.88
CA VAL A 167 -14.66 -6.53 -12.42
C VAL A 167 -13.19 -6.25 -12.07
N ASP A 168 -12.25 -6.84 -12.82
CA ASP A 168 -10.81 -6.63 -12.68
C ASP A 168 -10.33 -5.26 -13.24
N GLY A 169 -11.26 -4.43 -13.71
CA GLY A 169 -10.97 -3.08 -14.17
C GLY A 169 -10.51 -2.98 -15.63
N VAL A 170 -10.74 -4.02 -16.45
CA VAL A 170 -10.51 -3.94 -17.91
C VAL A 170 -11.48 -2.94 -18.53
N ARG A 171 -10.98 -2.17 -19.51
CA ARG A 171 -11.73 -1.13 -20.23
C ARG A 171 -11.78 -1.37 -21.74
N CYS A 172 -10.91 -2.22 -22.27
CA CYS A 172 -10.95 -2.67 -23.66
C CYS A 172 -10.94 -4.19 -23.68
N VAL A 173 -11.92 -4.79 -24.35
CA VAL A 173 -12.05 -6.25 -24.52
C VAL A 173 -12.06 -6.60 -25.99
N GLU A 174 -11.54 -7.77 -26.30
CA GLU A 174 -11.54 -8.30 -27.67
C GLU A 174 -12.71 -9.27 -27.83
N VAL A 175 -13.53 -9.04 -28.87
CA VAL A 175 -14.68 -9.90 -29.21
C VAL A 175 -14.43 -10.52 -30.58
N HIS A 176 -14.33 -11.84 -30.59
CA HIS A 176 -14.25 -12.64 -31.82
C HIS A 176 -15.65 -13.16 -32.16
N ALA A 177 -16.29 -12.55 -33.17
CA ALA A 177 -17.58 -12.99 -33.69
C ALA A 177 -17.36 -13.88 -34.93
N TYR A 178 -18.08 -14.98 -35.01
CA TYR A 178 -18.00 -15.96 -36.09
C TYR A 178 -19.41 -16.32 -36.52
N ASP A 179 -19.65 -16.51 -37.82
CA ASP A 179 -20.97 -16.84 -38.35
C ASP A 179 -21.61 -18.02 -37.59
N GLY A 180 -22.70 -17.72 -36.88
CA GLY A 180 -23.51 -18.69 -36.16
C GLY A 180 -24.63 -19.30 -37.02
N ALA A 181 -25.54 -20.01 -36.35
CA ALA A 181 -26.81 -20.42 -36.96
C ALA A 181 -27.59 -19.17 -37.43
N PRO A 182 -28.51 -19.27 -38.41
CA PRO A 182 -29.09 -18.13 -39.15
C PRO A 182 -29.77 -17.00 -38.34
N ASP A 183 -29.91 -17.14 -37.02
CA ASP A 183 -30.49 -16.14 -36.12
C ASP A 183 -29.56 -15.76 -34.94
N ALA A 184 -28.27 -16.10 -35.00
CA ALA A 184 -27.27 -15.74 -34.00
C ALA A 184 -25.93 -15.35 -34.69
N PRO A 185 -25.37 -14.16 -34.38
CA PRO A 185 -24.06 -13.75 -34.86
C PRO A 185 -22.91 -14.54 -34.23
#